data_AF-A0A3R6QPR3-F1
#
_entry.id   AF-A0A3R6QPR3-F1
#
_cell.length_a   1.000
_cell.length_b   1.000
_cell.length_c   1.000
_cell.angle_alpha   90.00
_cell.angle_beta   90.00
_cell.angle_gamma   90.00
#
_symmetry.space_group_name_H-M   'P 1'
#
loop_
_entity.id
_entity.type
_entity.pdbx_description
1 polymer ?
#
loop_
_entity_poly.entity_id
_entity_poly.type
_entity_poly.pdbx_seq_one_letter_code
_entity_poly.pdbx_strand_id
1 'polypeptide(L)'
;MDLETKSIERIKLASEMSKRYYDAPIICTYSGGKDSDVLLDLFIRSGVEFEAHNSHTTVDAPDTVYYIREKFRGLKEKGIPCIIHMPPLSMWQLIVKKKMPPTRMQRYCCEILKENTTPDRLVSTGVRWDESTKRSKRGQLEAAAPKVENRITLMNDNDDKRLVIERCAIRGRVVSNPIIDWTHKDIWDYIRSNHMPYNPLYDMGYKRVGCVGCPMAGKNRYKEFADFPKYKAAYIRAFDKMLVAIHAAGKPTKWKNGEDVFRWWMEDKNVEGQLCLADFMDMGPD
;
A
#
# COMPACT_ATOMS: atom_id res chain seq x y z
N MET A 1 12.51 -12.35 24.62
CA MET A 1 13.06 -12.48 23.26
C MET A 1 12.92 -11.11 22.61
N ASP A 2 14.01 -10.58 22.06
CA ASP A 2 14.00 -9.29 21.38
C ASP A 2 13.12 -9.33 20.12
N LEU A 3 12.46 -8.23 19.78
CA LEU A 3 11.50 -8.14 18.65
C LEU A 3 12.19 -8.42 17.31
N GLU A 4 13.44 -7.99 17.17
CA GLU A 4 14.27 -8.26 15.99
C GLU A 4 14.51 -9.77 15.83
N THR A 5 14.99 -10.43 16.89
CA THR A 5 15.25 -11.88 16.87
C THR A 5 13.99 -12.67 16.51
N LYS A 6 12.86 -12.34 17.14
CA LYS A 6 11.58 -12.99 16.88
C LYS A 6 11.12 -12.82 15.43
N SER A 7 11.36 -11.64 14.85
CA SER A 7 10.99 -11.35 13.46
C SER A 7 11.90 -12.09 12.47
N ILE A 8 13.19 -12.18 12.76
CA ILE A 8 14.16 -12.96 11.96
C ILE A 8 13.81 -14.45 11.98
N GLU A 9 13.44 -15.01 13.13
CA GLU A 9 12.99 -16.41 13.22
C GLU A 9 11.75 -16.67 12.36
N ARG A 10 10.76 -15.75 12.38
CA ARG A 10 9.57 -15.84 11.52
C ARG A 10 9.93 -15.77 10.03
N ILE A 11 10.89 -14.92 9.65
CA ILE A 11 11.38 -14.82 8.26
C ILE A 11 12.06 -16.13 7.83
N LYS A 12 12.92 -16.70 8.68
CA LYS A 12 13.60 -17.97 8.39
C LYS A 12 12.60 -19.11 8.20
N LEU A 13 11.63 -19.24 9.10
CA LEU A 13 10.54 -20.22 8.97
C LEU A 13 9.77 -20.04 7.66
N ALA A 14 9.39 -18.81 7.32
CA ALA A 14 8.67 -18.50 6.10
C ALA A 14 9.52 -18.78 4.83
N SER A 15 10.83 -18.55 4.89
CA SER A 15 11.76 -18.89 3.80
C SER A 15 11.87 -20.40 3.59
N GLU A 16 12.01 -21.18 4.66
CA GLU A 16 12.02 -22.65 4.59
C GLU A 16 10.74 -23.20 3.99
N MET A 17 9.58 -22.65 4.40
CA MET A 17 8.29 -22.99 3.79
C MET A 17 8.24 -22.63 2.31
N SER A 18 8.73 -21.44 1.92
CA SER A 18 8.74 -21.03 0.51
C SER A 18 9.54 -22.01 -0.36
N LYS A 19 10.74 -22.40 0.10
CA LYS A 19 11.59 -23.37 -0.59
C LYS A 19 10.95 -24.75 -0.67
N ARG A 20 10.35 -25.22 0.43
CA ARG A 20 9.74 -26.56 0.48
C ARG A 20 8.50 -26.71 -0.40
N TYR A 21 7.67 -25.67 -0.49
CA TYR A 21 6.35 -25.77 -1.12
C TYR A 21 6.25 -25.15 -2.52
N TYR A 22 7.06 -24.13 -2.82
CA TYR A 22 7.01 -23.41 -4.10
C TYR A 22 8.32 -23.53 -4.88
N ASP A 23 9.32 -24.24 -4.36
CA ASP A 23 10.65 -24.42 -4.95
C ASP A 23 11.32 -23.10 -5.37
N ALA A 24 11.07 -22.04 -4.60
CA ALA A 24 11.49 -20.69 -4.97
C ALA A 24 11.60 -19.76 -3.74
N PRO A 25 12.43 -18.70 -3.79
CA PRO A 25 12.76 -17.85 -2.63
C PRO A 25 11.64 -16.90 -2.21
N ILE A 26 11.41 -16.72 -0.91
CA ILE A 26 10.32 -15.92 -0.37
C ILE A 26 10.26 -14.49 -0.97
N ILE A 27 9.06 -13.98 -1.20
CA ILE A 27 8.87 -12.62 -1.74
C ILE A 27 8.73 -11.62 -0.58
N CYS A 28 9.60 -10.62 -0.51
CA CYS A 28 9.47 -9.47 0.37
C CYS A 28 8.74 -8.34 -0.36
N THR A 29 7.52 -7.97 0.09
CA THR A 29 6.81 -6.83 -0.49
C THR A 29 7.34 -5.52 0.04
N TYR A 30 7.72 -4.63 -0.88
CA TYR A 30 8.31 -3.34 -0.56
C TYR A 30 7.43 -2.22 -1.11
N SER A 31 6.99 -1.31 -0.23
CA SER A 31 6.12 -0.18 -0.61
C SER A 31 6.79 1.19 -0.48
N GLY A 32 8.05 1.23 -0.02
CA GLY A 32 8.77 2.47 0.24
C GLY A 32 8.29 3.24 1.48
N GLY A 33 7.55 2.59 2.38
CA GLY A 33 7.19 3.13 3.69
C GLY A 33 8.07 2.57 4.81
N LYS A 34 8.01 3.22 5.99
CA LYS A 34 8.81 2.86 7.18
C LYS A 34 8.70 1.38 7.57
N ASP A 35 7.49 0.81 7.49
CA ASP A 35 7.24 -0.57 7.93
C ASP A 35 7.88 -1.57 6.94
N SER A 36 7.86 -1.27 5.64
CA SER A 36 8.54 -2.07 4.62
C SER A 36 10.06 -1.88 4.61
N ASP A 37 10.57 -0.72 5.07
CA ASP A 37 12.00 -0.51 5.25
C ASP A 37 12.56 -1.39 6.38
N VAL A 38 11.88 -1.41 7.53
CA VAL A 38 12.25 -2.30 8.64
C VAL A 38 12.16 -3.76 8.21
N LEU A 39 11.08 -4.15 7.52
CA LEU A 39 10.94 -5.52 7.03
C LEU A 39 12.11 -5.90 6.12
N LEU A 40 12.46 -5.04 5.15
CA LEU A 40 13.56 -5.29 4.22
C LEU A 40 14.91 -5.43 4.93
N ASP A 41 15.17 -4.59 5.93
CA ASP A 41 16.41 -4.68 6.72
C ASP A 41 16.48 -5.99 7.51
N LEU A 42 15.37 -6.41 8.12
CA LEU A 42 15.28 -7.72 8.79
C LEU A 42 15.51 -8.88 7.81
N PHE A 43 15.02 -8.79 6.57
CA PHE A 43 15.32 -9.78 5.52
C PHE A 43 16.82 -9.85 5.22
N ILE A 44 17.47 -8.69 5.03
CA ILE A 44 18.92 -8.61 4.78
C ILE A 44 19.71 -9.22 5.95
N ARG A 45 19.37 -8.86 7.19
CA ARG A 45 20.03 -9.38 8.40
C ARG A 45 19.81 -10.87 8.63
N SER A 46 18.65 -11.38 8.21
CA SER A 46 18.34 -12.80 8.39
C SER A 46 19.21 -13.71 7.51
N GLY A 47 19.82 -13.17 6.45
CA GLY A 47 20.68 -13.90 5.50
C GLY A 47 19.92 -14.89 4.62
N VAL A 48 18.59 -14.83 4.59
CA VAL A 48 17.77 -15.70 3.74
C VAL A 48 17.81 -15.23 2.28
N GLU A 49 17.55 -16.16 1.38
CA GLU A 49 17.37 -15.85 -0.04
C GLU A 49 15.93 -15.35 -0.27
N PHE A 50 15.79 -14.14 -0.80
CA PHE A 50 14.50 -13.52 -1.04
C PHE A 50 14.49 -12.65 -2.31
N GLU A 51 13.29 -12.38 -2.81
CA GLU A 51 13.05 -11.44 -3.90
C GLU A 51 12.33 -10.20 -3.38
N ALA A 52 12.79 -8.99 -3.72
CA ALA A 52 12.09 -7.76 -3.37
C ALA A 52 11.11 -7.35 -4.49
N HIS A 53 9.83 -7.27 -4.17
CA HIS A 53 8.78 -6.91 -5.12
C HIS A 53 8.11 -5.60 -4.73
N ASN A 54 8.01 -4.66 -5.66
CA ASN A 54 7.25 -3.43 -5.51
C ASN A 54 6.15 -3.33 -6.57
N SER A 55 4.93 -2.98 -6.15
CA SER A 55 3.79 -2.76 -7.05
C SER A 55 3.58 -1.27 -7.27
N HIS A 56 3.91 -0.80 -8.49
CA HIS A 56 3.75 0.61 -8.83
C HIS A 56 2.30 0.91 -9.20
N THR A 57 1.73 2.02 -8.69
CA THR A 57 0.30 2.32 -8.84
C THR A 57 0.01 3.53 -9.70
N THR A 58 1.00 4.10 -10.40
CA THR A 58 0.93 5.32 -11.24
C THR A 58 0.56 6.61 -10.51
N VAL A 59 0.05 6.49 -9.27
CA VAL A 59 -0.32 7.60 -8.38
C VAL A 59 0.50 7.59 -7.10
N ASP A 60 1.64 6.90 -7.08
CA ASP A 60 2.62 7.03 -5.99
C ASP A 60 3.27 8.42 -6.05
N ALA A 61 3.55 8.98 -4.87
CA ALA A 61 4.23 10.26 -4.77
C ALA A 61 5.63 10.18 -5.41
N PRO A 62 6.08 11.22 -6.15
CA PRO A 62 7.37 11.21 -6.83
C PRO A 62 8.55 10.86 -5.92
N ASP A 63 8.58 11.43 -4.72
CA ASP A 63 9.63 11.20 -3.73
C ASP A 63 9.70 9.72 -3.31
N THR A 64 8.56 9.09 -3.11
CA THR A 64 8.47 7.64 -2.84
C THR A 64 8.99 6.82 -4.01
N VAL A 65 8.68 7.22 -5.26
CA VAL A 65 9.17 6.52 -6.45
C VAL A 65 10.69 6.61 -6.57
N TYR A 66 11.27 7.79 -6.35
CA TYR A 66 12.72 7.98 -6.37
C TYR A 66 13.40 7.19 -5.25
N TYR A 67 12.86 7.25 -4.04
CA TYR A 67 13.35 6.50 -2.89
C TYR A 67 13.35 4.98 -3.14
N ILE A 68 12.26 4.43 -3.67
CA ILE A 68 12.18 2.99 -4.02
C ILE A 68 13.23 2.64 -5.08
N ARG A 69 13.39 3.46 -6.12
CA ARG A 69 14.37 3.21 -7.20
C ARG A 69 15.79 3.19 -6.66
N GLU A 70 16.13 4.11 -5.77
CA GLU A 70 17.45 4.16 -5.13
C GLU A 70 17.70 2.93 -4.25
N LYS A 71 16.73 2.54 -3.42
CA LYS A 71 16.82 1.33 -2.61
C LYS A 71 16.98 0.08 -3.47
N PHE A 72 16.20 -0.04 -4.54
CA PHE A 72 16.28 -1.18 -5.46
C PHE A 72 17.60 -1.22 -6.23
N ARG A 73 18.21 -0.07 -6.53
CA ARG A 73 19.57 -0.01 -7.08
C ARG A 73 20.57 -0.59 -6.09
N GLY A 74 20.56 -0.16 -4.83
CA GLY A 74 21.45 -0.69 -3.80
C GLY A 74 21.24 -2.18 -3.49
N LEU A 75 20.01 -2.68 -3.59
CA LEU A 75 19.72 -4.11 -3.45
C LEU A 75 20.27 -4.94 -4.62
N LYS A 76 20.15 -4.43 -5.84
CA LYS A 76 20.71 -5.09 -7.03
C LYS A 76 22.24 -5.15 -7.00
N GLU A 77 22.90 -4.12 -6.49
CA GLU A 77 24.35 -4.12 -6.26
C GLU A 77 24.78 -5.21 -5.26
N LYS A 78 23.92 -5.55 -4.29
CA LYS A 78 24.10 -6.66 -3.35
C LYS A 78 23.71 -8.03 -3.92
N GLY A 79 23.29 -8.11 -5.18
CA GLY A 79 22.87 -9.35 -5.84
C GLY A 79 21.45 -9.82 -5.50
N ILE A 80 20.61 -8.98 -4.87
CA ILE A 80 19.24 -9.35 -4.50
C ILE A 80 18.28 -9.08 -5.68
N PRO A 81 17.49 -10.07 -6.15
CA PRO A 81 16.53 -9.87 -7.21
C PRO A 81 15.45 -8.86 -6.82
N CYS A 82 15.29 -7.81 -7.63
CA CYS A 82 14.34 -6.73 -7.38
C CYS A 82 13.44 -6.50 -8.59
N ILE A 83 12.13 -6.66 -8.40
CA ILE A 83 11.11 -6.56 -9.46
C ILE A 83 10.15 -5.42 -9.15
N ILE A 84 10.00 -4.49 -10.10
CA ILE A 84 8.98 -3.43 -10.06
C ILE A 84 7.88 -3.82 -11.03
N HIS A 85 6.71 -4.16 -10.50
CA HIS A 85 5.53 -4.48 -11.29
C HIS A 85 4.88 -3.19 -11.77
N MET A 86 4.93 -2.96 -13.08
CA MET A 86 4.25 -1.85 -13.73
C MET A 86 2.85 -2.28 -14.14
N PRO A 87 1.81 -1.49 -13.82
CA PRO A 87 0.45 -1.87 -14.12
C PRO A 87 0.14 -1.65 -15.61
N PRO A 88 -0.70 -2.50 -16.23
CA PRO A 88 -1.07 -2.36 -17.64
C PRO A 88 -1.96 -1.14 -17.90
N LEU A 89 -2.65 -0.64 -16.87
CA LEU A 89 -3.53 0.52 -16.93
C LEU A 89 -3.14 1.52 -15.85
N SER A 90 -3.10 2.79 -16.25
CA SER A 90 -2.95 3.89 -15.29
C SER A 90 -4.21 4.07 -14.45
N MET A 91 -4.05 4.68 -13.27
CA MET A 91 -5.18 5.05 -12.41
C MET A 91 -6.22 5.89 -13.18
N TRP A 92 -5.77 6.78 -14.07
CA TRP A 92 -6.63 7.63 -14.88
C TRP A 92 -7.51 6.83 -15.82
N GLN A 93 -6.94 5.81 -16.48
CA GLN A 93 -7.70 4.90 -17.34
C GLN A 93 -8.65 4.01 -16.54
N LEU A 94 -8.25 3.59 -15.33
CA LEU A 94 -9.11 2.80 -14.46
C LEU A 94 -10.36 3.57 -14.01
N ILE A 95 -10.23 4.85 -13.68
CA ILE A 95 -11.36 5.72 -13.32
C ILE A 95 -12.38 5.76 -14.45
N VAL A 96 -11.92 5.97 -15.69
CA VAL A 96 -12.78 6.00 -16.88
C VAL A 96 -13.42 4.64 -17.15
N LYS A 97 -12.63 3.55 -17.07
CA LYS A 97 -13.11 2.18 -17.33
C LYS A 97 -14.15 1.73 -16.30
N LYS A 98 -13.94 2.03 -15.02
CA LYS A 98 -14.87 1.69 -13.94
C LYS A 98 -16.04 2.68 -13.85
N LYS A 99 -15.96 3.81 -14.55
CA LYS A 99 -16.97 4.88 -14.55
C LYS A 99 -17.29 5.40 -13.14
N MET A 100 -16.31 5.36 -12.25
CA MET A 100 -16.47 5.83 -10.88
C MET A 100 -15.13 6.20 -10.22
N PRO A 101 -15.12 7.20 -9.33
CA PRO A 101 -13.95 7.51 -8.51
C PRO A 101 -13.69 6.38 -7.50
N PRO A 102 -12.42 6.13 -7.11
CA PRO A 102 -12.11 5.18 -6.05
C PRO A 102 -12.66 5.70 -4.72
N THR A 103 -13.30 4.84 -3.92
CA THR A 103 -13.79 5.23 -2.59
C THR A 103 -13.25 4.29 -1.51
N ARG A 104 -13.50 4.60 -0.23
CA ARG A 104 -13.10 3.70 0.88
C ARG A 104 -13.73 2.30 0.75
N MET A 105 -14.92 2.22 0.15
CA MET A 105 -15.64 0.96 -0.07
C MET A 105 -15.28 0.31 -1.41
N GLN A 106 -15.09 1.11 -2.46
CA GLN A 106 -14.83 0.62 -3.81
C GLN A 106 -13.35 0.82 -4.16
N ARG A 107 -12.55 -0.17 -3.77
CA ARG A 107 -11.07 -0.15 -3.80
C ARG A 107 -10.49 -0.93 -4.98
N TYR A 108 -11.10 -0.82 -6.15
CA TYR A 108 -10.64 -1.50 -7.37
C TYR A 108 -9.19 -1.18 -7.73
N CYS A 109 -8.68 -0.01 -7.33
CA CYS A 109 -7.29 0.36 -7.57
C CYS A 109 -6.31 -0.47 -6.75
N CYS A 110 -6.65 -0.87 -5.52
CA CYS A 110 -5.80 -1.76 -4.72
C CYS A 110 -5.77 -3.17 -5.32
N GLU A 111 -6.93 -3.69 -5.72
CA GLU A 111 -7.05 -5.00 -6.35
C GLU A 111 -6.22 -5.09 -7.63
N ILE A 112 -6.46 -4.15 -8.57
CA ILE A 112 -5.86 -4.18 -9.91
C ILE A 112 -4.38 -3.79 -9.89
N LEU A 113 -3.99 -2.81 -9.06
CA LEU A 113 -2.64 -2.24 -9.11
C LEU A 113 -1.68 -2.79 -8.04
N LYS A 114 -2.18 -3.44 -6.97
CA LYS A 114 -1.34 -3.91 -5.85
C LYS A 114 -1.50 -5.38 -5.54
N GLU A 115 -2.73 -5.85 -5.36
CA GLU A 115 -2.97 -7.17 -4.79
C GLU A 115 -2.77 -8.30 -5.82
N ASN A 116 -3.07 -8.05 -7.10
CA ASN A 116 -2.96 -9.06 -8.16
C ASN A 116 -1.62 -9.06 -8.93
N THR A 117 -0.59 -8.35 -8.44
CA THR A 117 0.68 -8.24 -9.18
C THR A 117 1.71 -9.31 -8.82
N THR A 118 1.66 -9.85 -7.60
CA THR A 118 2.65 -10.84 -7.14
C THR A 118 2.21 -12.26 -7.48
N PRO A 119 3.15 -13.17 -7.85
CA PRO A 119 2.85 -14.58 -8.06
C PRO A 119 2.18 -15.25 -6.85
N ASP A 120 1.47 -16.35 -7.09
CA ASP A 120 0.84 -17.17 -6.04
C ASP A 120 1.89 -18.00 -5.29
N ARG A 121 2.64 -17.32 -4.42
CA ARG A 121 3.74 -17.85 -3.63
C ARG A 121 3.64 -17.37 -2.19
N LEU A 122 4.65 -17.71 -1.38
CA LEU A 122 4.77 -17.15 -0.04
C LEU A 122 5.28 -15.71 -0.11
N VAL A 123 4.47 -14.78 0.41
CA VAL A 123 4.70 -13.34 0.39
C VAL A 123 4.79 -12.81 1.81
N SER A 124 5.81 -12.03 2.11
CA SER A 124 5.96 -11.33 3.38
C SER A 124 5.49 -9.89 3.29
N THR A 125 4.69 -9.45 4.26
CA THR A 125 4.15 -8.09 4.32
C THR A 125 4.40 -7.42 5.67
N GLY A 126 4.60 -6.10 5.65
CA GLY A 126 4.89 -5.30 6.85
C GLY A 126 3.65 -4.90 7.65
N VAL A 127 2.63 -5.75 7.72
CA VAL A 127 1.38 -5.44 8.43
C VAL A 127 1.53 -5.66 9.93
N ARG A 128 1.06 -4.68 10.72
CA ARG A 128 1.13 -4.71 12.20
C ARG A 128 -0.24 -4.66 12.86
N TRP A 129 -0.34 -5.24 14.06
CA TRP A 129 -1.54 -5.20 14.91
C TRP A 129 -1.91 -3.78 15.33
N ASP A 130 -0.90 -2.96 15.65
CA ASP A 130 -1.02 -1.58 16.09
C ASP A 130 -1.60 -0.63 15.02
N GLU A 131 -1.70 -1.05 13.76
CA GLU A 131 -2.28 -0.21 12.70
C GLU A 131 -3.81 -0.07 12.78
N SER A 132 -4.53 -1.08 13.28
CA SER A 132 -5.99 -1.00 13.45
C SER A 132 -6.55 -2.17 14.27
N THR A 133 -7.71 -1.95 14.90
CA THR A 133 -8.47 -2.97 15.63
C THR A 133 -8.88 -4.18 14.78
N LYS A 134 -9.06 -4.00 13.45
CA LYS A 134 -9.30 -5.14 12.54
C LYS A 134 -8.05 -5.97 12.29
N ARG A 135 -6.86 -5.34 12.36
CA ARG A 135 -5.59 -5.99 12.15
C ARG A 135 -5.09 -6.74 13.37
N SER A 136 -5.48 -6.36 14.60
CA SER A 136 -5.09 -7.10 15.81
C SER A 136 -5.51 -8.58 15.82
N LYS A 137 -6.51 -8.95 15.00
CA LYS A 137 -6.98 -10.33 14.83
C LYS A 137 -6.22 -11.11 13.75
N ARG A 138 -5.26 -10.49 13.06
CA ARG A 138 -4.46 -11.14 12.01
C ARG A 138 -3.40 -12.07 12.59
N GLY A 139 -3.07 -13.10 11.83
CA GLY A 139 -2.12 -14.14 12.21
C GLY A 139 -0.73 -13.89 11.64
N GLN A 140 0.24 -14.62 12.18
CA GLN A 140 1.64 -14.55 11.71
C GLN A 140 1.79 -15.15 10.31
N LEU A 141 1.03 -16.23 10.04
CA LEU A 141 0.90 -16.86 8.74
C LEU A 141 -0.59 -16.93 8.38
N GLU A 142 -0.93 -16.49 7.17
CA GLU A 142 -2.29 -16.52 6.64
C GLU A 142 -2.30 -17.13 5.25
N ALA A 143 -3.00 -18.24 5.05
CA ALA A 143 -3.25 -18.76 3.71
C ALA A 143 -4.35 -17.93 3.02
N ALA A 144 -4.14 -17.57 1.74
CA ALA A 144 -5.15 -16.90 0.94
C ALA A 144 -6.29 -17.87 0.60
N ALA A 145 -7.31 -17.88 1.45
CA ALA A 145 -8.59 -18.50 1.13
C ALA A 145 -9.57 -17.47 0.53
N PRO A 146 -10.36 -17.83 -0.48
CA PRO A 146 -11.31 -16.93 -1.13
C PRO A 146 -12.47 -16.45 -0.23
N LYS A 147 -12.66 -17.05 0.96
CA LYS A 147 -13.63 -16.61 1.98
C LYS A 147 -12.94 -16.38 3.33
N VAL A 148 -13.38 -15.36 4.08
CA VAL A 148 -12.84 -15.01 5.41
C VAL A 148 -12.97 -16.16 6.41
N GLU A 149 -14.05 -16.95 6.33
CA GLU A 149 -14.27 -18.14 7.18
C GLU A 149 -13.24 -19.25 6.94
N ASN A 150 -12.60 -19.27 5.76
CA ASN A 150 -11.59 -20.27 5.40
C ASN A 150 -10.16 -19.74 5.59
N ARG A 151 -9.97 -18.52 6.08
CA ARG A 151 -8.63 -17.98 6.36
C ARG A 151 -8.06 -18.65 7.60
N ILE A 152 -7.18 -19.62 7.37
CA ILE A 152 -6.42 -20.26 8.44
C ILE A 152 -5.42 -19.22 8.97
N THR A 153 -5.66 -18.79 10.20
CA THR A 153 -4.87 -17.79 10.92
C THR A 153 -4.08 -18.53 11.98
N LEU A 154 -2.79 -18.79 11.73
CA LEU A 154 -1.98 -19.53 12.70
C LEU A 154 -1.45 -18.56 13.76
N MET A 155 -1.82 -18.82 15.01
CA MET A 155 -1.18 -18.24 16.18
C MET A 155 -0.16 -19.27 16.68
N ASN A 156 0.98 -18.79 17.15
CA ASN A 156 2.16 -19.61 17.36
C ASN A 156 2.09 -20.45 18.65
N ASP A 157 1.05 -21.29 18.78
CA ASP A 157 0.92 -22.31 19.82
C ASP A 157 0.99 -23.70 19.18
N ASN A 158 1.70 -24.60 19.86
CA ASN A 158 2.48 -25.70 19.30
C ASN A 158 1.70 -26.84 18.59
N ASP A 159 0.38 -26.74 18.43
CA ASP A 159 -0.48 -27.71 17.73
C ASP A 159 -0.85 -27.28 16.29
N ASP A 160 -0.62 -26.00 15.94
CA ASP A 160 -0.99 -25.38 14.66
C ASP A 160 0.00 -25.64 13.51
N LYS A 161 1.19 -26.18 13.83
CA LYS A 161 2.18 -26.57 12.81
C LYS A 161 1.62 -27.61 11.83
N ARG A 162 0.63 -28.43 12.20
CA ARG A 162 0.11 -29.52 11.33
C ARG A 162 -0.98 -29.10 10.34
N LEU A 163 -1.83 -28.13 10.69
CA LEU A 163 -3.08 -27.90 9.93
C LEU A 163 -2.90 -27.17 8.59
N VAL A 164 -1.89 -26.31 8.44
CA VAL A 164 -1.49 -25.76 7.13
C VAL A 164 -0.66 -26.77 6.33
N ILE A 165 0.05 -27.67 7.02
CA ILE A 165 1.01 -28.62 6.43
C ILE A 165 0.33 -29.84 5.80
N GLU A 166 -0.81 -30.30 6.33
CA GLU A 166 -1.41 -31.59 5.92
C GLU A 166 -2.56 -31.52 4.90
N ARG A 167 -3.18 -30.36 4.67
CA ARG A 167 -4.24 -30.23 3.64
C ARG A 167 -3.73 -29.41 2.46
N CYS A 168 -4.11 -29.83 1.24
CA CYS A 168 -3.91 -29.21 -0.09
C CYS A 168 -4.26 -27.70 -0.24
N ALA A 169 -4.13 -26.87 0.79
CA ALA A 169 -4.36 -25.43 0.82
C ALA A 169 -3.13 -24.59 0.39
N ILE A 170 -1.96 -25.21 0.18
CA ILE A 170 -0.72 -24.52 -0.21
C ILE A 170 -0.65 -24.23 -1.72
N ARG A 171 -1.66 -24.62 -2.51
CA ARG A 171 -1.71 -24.26 -3.95
C ARG A 171 -1.98 -22.78 -4.22
N GLY A 172 -2.28 -21.98 -3.19
CA GLY A 172 -2.53 -20.54 -3.31
C GLY A 172 -1.47 -19.70 -2.61
N ARG A 173 -1.62 -18.37 -2.65
CA ARG A 173 -0.72 -17.43 -1.96
C ARG A 173 -0.76 -17.61 -0.43
N VAL A 174 0.39 -17.59 0.22
CA VAL A 174 0.48 -17.56 1.69
C VAL A 174 1.14 -16.25 2.12
N VAL A 175 0.57 -15.57 3.10
CA VAL A 175 1.08 -14.30 3.62
C VAL A 175 1.75 -14.50 4.97
N SER A 176 3.00 -14.07 5.09
CA SER A 176 3.73 -13.98 6.35
C SER A 176 3.79 -12.53 6.83
N ASN A 177 3.59 -12.29 8.13
CA ASN A 177 3.70 -10.97 8.75
C ASN A 177 4.76 -11.00 9.88
N PRO A 178 6.06 -10.87 9.55
CA PRO A 178 7.13 -11.05 10.55
C PRO A 178 7.14 -10.01 11.67
N ILE A 179 6.76 -8.76 11.36
CA ILE A 179 6.75 -7.63 12.28
C ILE A 179 5.38 -7.36 12.91
N ILE A 180 4.50 -8.36 12.93
CA ILE A 180 3.08 -8.14 13.25
C ILE A 180 2.82 -7.56 14.64
N ASP A 181 3.68 -7.87 15.60
CA ASP A 181 3.63 -7.43 17.00
C ASP A 181 4.40 -6.13 17.26
N TRP A 182 4.99 -5.50 16.24
CA TRP A 182 5.72 -4.24 16.40
C TRP A 182 4.75 -3.05 16.54
N THR A 183 5.02 -2.16 17.47
CA THR A 183 4.29 -0.89 17.61
C THR A 183 4.87 0.19 16.71
N HIS A 184 4.13 1.29 16.54
CA HIS A 184 4.61 2.46 15.81
C HIS A 184 5.92 3.00 16.40
N LYS A 185 6.05 2.96 17.73
CA LYS A 185 7.25 3.38 18.45
C LYS A 185 8.42 2.46 18.12
N ASP A 186 8.22 1.15 18.17
CA ASP A 186 9.29 0.17 17.91
C ASP A 186 9.87 0.31 16.51
N ILE A 187 9.01 0.55 15.50
CA ILE A 187 9.45 0.77 14.12
C ILE A 187 10.38 1.98 14.02
N TRP A 188 9.99 3.10 14.62
CA TRP A 188 10.80 4.32 14.55
C TRP A 188 12.06 4.26 15.43
N ASP A 189 11.98 3.62 16.59
CA ASP A 189 13.14 3.38 17.45
C ASP A 189 14.16 2.50 16.72
N TYR A 190 13.70 1.48 15.98
CA TYR A 190 14.55 0.63 15.15
C TYR A 190 15.20 1.40 14.00
N ILE A 191 14.43 2.21 13.25
CA ILE A 191 14.96 3.04 12.16
C ILE A 191 16.05 3.98 12.66
N ARG A 192 15.81 4.65 13.79
CA ARG A 192 16.77 5.60 14.39
C ARG A 192 18.01 4.92 14.93
N SER A 193 17.86 3.86 15.72
CA SER A 193 19.00 3.14 16.32
C SER A 193 19.92 2.53 15.26
N ASN A 194 19.35 2.06 14.14
CA ASN A 194 20.11 1.49 13.03
C ASN A 194 20.50 2.50 11.94
N HIS A 195 20.24 3.80 12.16
CA HIS A 195 20.57 4.88 11.21
C HIS A 195 20.08 4.59 9.77
N MET A 196 18.90 3.99 9.66
CA MET A 196 18.36 3.58 8.38
C MET A 196 17.84 4.79 7.61
N PRO A 197 18.15 4.92 6.31
CA PRO A 197 17.45 5.89 5.48
C PRO A 197 15.99 5.45 5.35
N TYR A 198 15.09 6.41 5.48
CA TYR A 198 13.64 6.28 5.37
C TYR A 198 13.09 7.27 4.34
N ASN A 199 11.82 7.08 3.95
CA ASN A 199 11.20 7.91 2.93
C ASN A 199 11.11 9.39 3.35
N PRO A 200 11.57 10.35 2.52
CA PRO A 200 11.61 11.77 2.87
C PRO A 200 10.24 12.40 3.11
N LEU A 201 9.15 11.79 2.65
CA LEU A 201 7.80 12.27 2.96
C LEU A 201 7.52 12.30 4.47
N TYR A 202 8.16 11.42 5.26
CA TYR A 202 7.98 11.47 6.71
C TYR A 202 8.46 12.80 7.31
N ASP A 203 9.55 13.38 6.78
CA ASP A 203 10.07 14.69 7.20
C ASP A 203 9.17 15.86 6.75
N MET A 204 8.41 15.66 5.67
CA MET A 204 7.40 16.61 5.20
C MET A 204 6.08 16.55 6.01
N GLY A 205 6.07 15.80 7.12
CA GLY A 205 4.93 15.67 8.04
C GLY A 205 3.92 14.60 7.66
N TYR A 206 4.22 13.73 6.69
CA TYR A 206 3.33 12.64 6.34
C TYR A 206 3.42 11.50 7.36
N LYS A 207 2.30 11.16 8.00
CA LYS A 207 2.23 10.01 8.92
C LYS A 207 2.16 8.66 8.20
N ARG A 208 1.73 8.68 6.94
CA ARG A 208 1.54 7.51 6.08
C ARG A 208 2.03 7.83 4.68
N VAL A 209 2.75 6.88 4.09
CA VAL A 209 3.21 6.94 2.71
C VAL A 209 2.35 5.99 1.89
N GLY A 210 1.84 6.47 0.76
CA GLY A 210 1.04 5.68 -0.16
C GLY A 210 0.68 6.46 -1.41
N CYS A 211 -0.37 6.01 -2.11
CA CYS A 211 -0.86 6.66 -3.31
C CYS A 211 -1.44 8.05 -2.96
N VAL A 212 -1.05 9.07 -3.73
CA VAL A 212 -1.57 10.44 -3.67
C VAL A 212 -3.07 10.43 -3.92
N GLY A 213 -3.85 11.06 -3.05
CA GLY A 213 -5.30 11.15 -3.17
C GLY A 213 -6.05 9.91 -2.68
N CYS A 214 -5.39 8.93 -2.07
CA CYS A 214 -6.07 7.71 -1.60
C CYS A 214 -7.18 8.05 -0.57
N PRO A 215 -8.45 7.62 -0.75
CA PRO A 215 -9.54 7.91 0.20
C PRO A 215 -9.28 7.42 1.63
N MET A 216 -8.35 6.47 1.81
CA MET A 216 -7.89 5.99 3.12
C MET A 216 -7.02 7.01 3.87
N ALA A 217 -6.50 8.04 3.21
CA ALA A 217 -5.72 9.11 3.84
C ALA A 217 -6.62 10.13 4.58
N GLY A 218 -7.94 10.07 4.40
CA GLY A 218 -8.88 10.98 5.03
C GLY A 218 -8.62 12.45 4.63
N LYS A 219 -8.47 13.32 5.63
CA LYS A 219 -8.20 14.76 5.43
C LYS A 219 -6.76 15.05 4.99
N ASN A 220 -5.83 14.12 5.16
CA ASN A 220 -4.44 14.34 4.71
C ASN A 220 -4.34 14.48 3.19
N ARG A 221 -5.37 14.05 2.44
CA ARG A 221 -5.48 14.28 1.00
C ARG A 221 -5.39 15.77 0.62
N TYR A 222 -5.87 16.68 1.45
CA TYR A 222 -5.78 18.11 1.17
C TYR A 222 -4.32 18.57 1.12
N LYS A 223 -3.50 18.10 2.07
CA LYS A 223 -2.05 18.32 2.05
C LYS A 223 -1.38 17.64 0.86
N GLU A 224 -1.74 16.39 0.58
CA GLU A 224 -1.22 15.66 -0.60
C GLU A 224 -1.46 16.44 -1.91
N PHE A 225 -2.64 17.03 -2.09
CA PHE A 225 -2.95 17.80 -3.29
C PHE A 225 -2.37 19.23 -3.30
N ALA A 226 -2.08 19.79 -2.13
CA ALA A 226 -1.34 21.04 -2.02
C ALA A 226 0.15 20.85 -2.39
N ASP A 227 0.76 19.80 -1.85
CA ASP A 227 2.17 19.47 -2.12
C ASP A 227 2.36 18.92 -3.55
N PHE A 228 1.36 18.20 -4.09
CA PHE A 228 1.39 17.59 -5.42
C PHE A 228 0.24 18.05 -6.34
N PRO A 229 0.20 19.34 -6.76
CA PRO A 229 -0.91 19.92 -7.51
C PRO A 229 -1.11 19.30 -8.91
N LYS A 230 -0.05 18.75 -9.51
CA LYS A 230 -0.15 18.04 -10.80
C LYS A 230 -1.04 16.80 -10.72
N TYR A 231 -1.04 16.09 -9.58
CA TYR A 231 -1.94 14.95 -9.38
C TYR A 231 -3.39 15.41 -9.22
N LYS A 232 -3.64 16.52 -8.51
CA LYS A 232 -4.98 17.14 -8.43
C LYS A 232 -5.53 17.39 -9.84
N ALA A 233 -4.76 18.08 -10.68
CA ALA A 233 -5.15 18.36 -12.05
C ALA A 233 -5.36 17.09 -12.88
N ALA A 234 -4.56 16.03 -12.67
CA ALA A 234 -4.74 14.75 -13.34
C ALA A 234 -6.03 14.03 -12.91
N TYR A 235 -6.39 14.07 -11.62
CA TYR A 235 -7.65 13.52 -11.13
C TYR A 235 -8.85 14.23 -11.75
N ILE A 236 -8.85 15.57 -11.76
CA ILE A 236 -9.94 16.37 -12.34
C ILE A 236 -10.13 16.00 -13.82
N ARG A 237 -9.05 15.97 -14.61
CA ARG A 237 -9.10 15.54 -16.02
C ARG A 237 -9.60 14.10 -16.20
N ALA A 238 -9.25 13.20 -15.29
CA ALA A 238 -9.74 11.82 -15.33
C ALA A 238 -11.24 11.75 -15.01
N PHE A 239 -11.74 12.60 -14.11
CA PHE A 239 -13.16 12.72 -13.80
C PHE A 239 -13.96 13.34 -14.95
N ASP A 240 -13.42 14.34 -15.67
CA ASP A 240 -14.06 14.86 -16.89
C ASP A 240 -14.24 13.74 -17.93
N LYS A 241 -13.17 13.00 -18.22
CA LYS A 241 -13.23 11.85 -19.15
C LYS A 241 -14.19 10.76 -18.67
N MET A 242 -14.29 10.56 -17.36
CA MET A 242 -15.24 9.63 -16.77
C MET A 242 -16.69 10.07 -17.01
N LEU A 243 -17.01 11.37 -16.83
CA LEU A 243 -18.35 11.90 -17.09
C LEU A 243 -18.73 11.73 -18.56
N VAL A 244 -17.83 12.05 -19.49
CA VAL A 244 -18.03 11.80 -20.94
C VAL A 244 -18.35 10.33 -21.20
N ALA A 245 -17.61 9.39 -20.59
CA ALA A 245 -17.86 7.95 -20.75
C ALA A 245 -19.16 7.46 -20.09
N ILE A 246 -19.68 8.18 -19.10
CA ILE A 246 -20.97 7.89 -18.46
C ILE A 246 -22.11 8.41 -19.34
N HIS A 247 -22.01 9.64 -19.84
CA HIS A 247 -23.01 10.25 -20.73
C HIS A 247 -23.10 9.52 -22.05
N ALA A 248 -21.98 9.06 -22.61
CA ALA A 248 -21.95 8.20 -23.80
C ALA A 248 -22.68 6.86 -23.60
N ALA A 249 -22.88 6.42 -22.35
CA ALA A 249 -23.66 5.23 -22.02
C ALA A 249 -25.11 5.54 -21.62
N GLY A 250 -25.57 6.78 -21.82
CA GLY A 250 -26.95 7.20 -21.57
C GLY A 250 -27.35 7.30 -20.10
N LYS A 251 -26.38 7.31 -19.17
CA LYS A 251 -26.68 7.40 -17.73
C LYS A 251 -26.67 8.86 -17.25
N PRO A 252 -27.68 9.30 -16.47
CA PRO A 252 -27.68 10.64 -15.91
C PRO A 252 -26.64 10.75 -14.78
N THR A 253 -26.02 11.92 -14.66
CA THR A 253 -25.09 12.24 -13.57
C THR A 253 -25.52 13.50 -12.85
N LYS A 254 -25.27 13.56 -11.54
CA LYS A 254 -25.49 14.76 -10.72
C LYS A 254 -24.37 15.82 -10.83
N TRP A 255 -23.22 15.44 -11.39
CA TRP A 255 -22.04 16.31 -11.52
C TRP A 255 -22.03 17.00 -12.88
N LYS A 256 -21.66 18.29 -12.93
CA LYS A 256 -21.56 19.06 -14.17
C LYS A 256 -20.18 18.91 -14.82
N ASN A 257 -19.13 18.92 -13.99
CA ASN A 257 -17.74 18.80 -14.44
C ASN A 257 -16.88 17.94 -13.48
N GLY A 258 -15.63 17.69 -13.85
CA GLY A 258 -14.67 16.92 -13.05
C GLY A 258 -14.29 17.58 -11.73
N GLU A 259 -14.38 18.91 -11.61
CA GLU A 259 -14.14 19.63 -10.36
C GLU A 259 -15.26 19.33 -9.35
N ASP A 260 -16.52 19.26 -9.78
CA ASP A 260 -17.65 18.87 -8.92
C ASP A 260 -17.46 17.43 -8.38
N VAL A 261 -17.01 16.52 -9.26
CA VAL A 261 -16.67 15.15 -8.86
C VAL A 261 -15.52 15.17 -7.86
N PHE A 262 -14.49 15.98 -8.09
CA PHE A 262 -13.34 16.09 -7.20
C PHE A 262 -13.73 16.63 -5.82
N ARG A 263 -14.52 17.70 -5.75
CA ARG A 263 -15.05 18.27 -4.49
C ARG A 263 -15.88 17.26 -3.72
N TRP A 264 -16.82 16.60 -4.41
CA TRP A 264 -17.61 15.52 -3.81
C TRP A 264 -16.71 14.38 -3.29
N TRP A 265 -15.71 13.99 -4.07
CA TRP A 265 -14.77 12.91 -3.72
C TRP A 265 -13.84 13.28 -2.56
N MET A 266 -13.51 14.57 -2.41
CA MET A 266 -12.77 15.12 -1.29
C MET A 266 -13.60 15.28 -0.02
N GLU A 267 -14.90 14.94 -0.07
CA GLU A 267 -15.86 15.17 1.02
C GLU A 267 -15.87 16.65 1.42
N ASP A 268 -15.69 17.53 0.43
CA ASP A 268 -15.72 18.98 0.63
C ASP A 268 -17.13 19.40 1.03
N LYS A 269 -17.23 20.12 2.14
CA LYS A 269 -18.50 20.61 2.70
C LYS A 269 -18.79 22.05 2.28
N ASN A 270 -17.85 22.69 1.57
CA ASN A 270 -18.05 24.04 1.09
C ASN A 270 -19.20 24.06 0.09
N VAL A 271 -20.19 24.89 0.38
CA VAL A 271 -21.36 25.10 -0.46
C VAL A 271 -20.96 25.97 -1.66
N GLU A 272 -21.52 25.72 -2.84
CA GLU A 272 -21.40 26.63 -4.00
C GLU A 272 -21.77 28.05 -3.55
N GLY A 273 -20.81 28.99 -3.56
CA GLY A 273 -21.00 30.39 -3.13
C GLY A 273 -20.34 30.79 -1.80
N GLN A 274 -19.64 29.89 -1.12
CA GLN A 274 -18.88 30.23 0.08
C GLN A 274 -17.56 30.91 -0.31
N LEU A 275 -17.45 32.23 -0.07
CA LEU A 275 -16.25 33.02 -0.32
C LEU A 275 -15.07 32.48 0.51
N CYS A 276 -13.95 32.22 -0.15
CA CYS A 276 -12.69 31.93 0.51
C CYS A 276 -11.94 33.25 0.78
N LEU A 277 -10.96 33.24 1.70
CA LEU A 277 -10.22 34.45 2.08
C LEU A 277 -9.56 35.15 0.87
N ALA A 278 -9.23 34.39 -0.18
CA ALA A 278 -8.70 34.95 -1.43
C ALA A 278 -9.73 35.79 -2.19
N ASP A 279 -11.02 35.43 -2.13
CA ASP A 279 -12.10 36.19 -2.77
C ASP A 279 -12.33 37.55 -2.08
N PHE A 280 -11.94 37.69 -0.82
CA PHE A 280 -11.92 38.98 -0.10
C PHE A 280 -10.71 39.84 -0.44
N MET A 281 -9.60 39.24 -0.87
CA MET A 281 -8.39 40.00 -1.24
C MET A 281 -8.52 40.67 -2.61
N ASP A 282 -9.38 40.14 -3.49
CA ASP A 282 -9.71 40.73 -4.79
C ASP A 282 -10.86 41.76 -4.73
N MET A 283 -11.57 41.85 -3.59
CA MET A 283 -12.51 42.93 -3.30
C MET A 283 -11.73 44.09 -2.67
N GLY A 284 -11.12 44.92 -3.52
CA GLY A 284 -10.42 46.12 -3.09
C GLY A 284 -11.32 47.06 -2.26
N PRO A 285 -10.75 47.91 -1.39
CA PRO A 285 -11.53 48.84 -0.57
C PRO A 285 -12.22 49.87 -1.47
N ASP A 286 -13.54 50.01 -1.29
CA ASP A 286 -14.38 51.06 -1.91
C ASP A 286 -13.87 52.47 -1.59
#